data_AF-A0AAN4LC35-F1
#
_entry.id   AF-A0AAN4LC35-F1
#
_cell.length_a   1.000
_cell.length_b   1.000
_cell.length_c   1.000
_cell.angle_alpha   90.00
_cell.angle_beta   90.00
_cell.angle_gamma   90.00
#
_symmetry.space_group_name_H-M   'P 1'
#
loop_
_entity.id
_entity.type
_entity.pdbx_description
1 polymer ?
#
loop_
_entity_poly.entity_id
_entity_poly.type
_entity_poly.pdbx_seq_one_letter_code
_entity_poly.pdbx_strand_id
1 'polypeptide(L)'
;MDFPRWMQRAIQARLDEVSSRIEQDPEMSRVRKETDEAFEVLFAGKDVEQTPEYIEWENRYIVSRGIENERLYMQGLRDGIQLTVSLLGQSMPEETDTEAPQPSNGNP
;
A
#
# COMPACT_ATOMS: atom_id res chain seq x y z
N MET A 1 -3.62 -13.87 -20.35
CA MET A 1 -4.93 -14.50 -20.07
C MET A 1 -5.99 -13.47 -20.32
N ASP A 2 -6.93 -13.73 -21.22
CA ASP A 2 -8.02 -12.81 -21.49
C ASP A 2 -9.15 -13.06 -20.49
N PHE A 3 -9.17 -12.26 -19.42
CA PHE A 3 -10.28 -12.28 -18.49
C PHE A 3 -11.54 -11.70 -19.14
N PRO A 4 -12.75 -12.17 -18.79
CA PRO A 4 -13.99 -11.56 -19.23
C PRO A 4 -14.02 -10.05 -18.93
N ARG A 5 -14.64 -9.25 -19.81
CA ARG A 5 -14.69 -7.78 -19.65
C ARG A 5 -15.27 -7.32 -18.31
N TRP A 6 -16.23 -8.06 -17.75
CA TRP A 6 -16.78 -7.73 -16.43
C TRP A 6 -15.74 -7.88 -15.31
N MET A 7 -14.86 -8.88 -15.41
CA MET A 7 -13.81 -9.16 -14.43
C MET A 7 -12.68 -8.13 -14.53
N GLN A 8 -12.28 -7.74 -15.74
CA GLN A 8 -11.31 -6.66 -15.94
C GLN A 8 -11.78 -5.35 -15.31
N ARG A 9 -13.07 -5.00 -15.50
CA ARG A 9 -13.67 -3.80 -14.89
C ARG A 9 -13.71 -3.89 -13.37
N ALA A 10 -14.02 -5.06 -12.82
CA ALA A 10 -14.03 -5.26 -11.36
C ALA A 10 -12.62 -5.08 -10.78
N ILE A 11 -11.59 -5.62 -11.43
CA ILE A 11 -10.18 -5.44 -11.03
C ILE A 11 -9.78 -3.97 -11.10
N GLN A 12 -10.13 -3.28 -12.19
CA GLN A 12 -9.82 -1.85 -12.33
C GLN A 12 -10.52 -1.01 -11.26
N ALA A 13 -11.82 -1.23 -11.03
CA ALA A 13 -12.57 -0.50 -10.01
C ALA A 13 -11.99 -0.71 -8.60
N ARG A 14 -11.51 -1.93 -8.31
CA ARG A 14 -10.84 -2.24 -7.05
C ARG A 14 -9.49 -1.52 -6.93
N LEU A 15 -8.68 -1.53 -7.98
CA LEU A 15 -7.43 -0.77 -8.03
C LEU A 15 -7.67 0.72 -7.78
N ASP A 16 -8.64 1.32 -8.48
CA ASP A 16 -8.96 2.74 -8.35
C ASP A 16 -9.42 3.08 -6.92
N GLU A 17 -10.25 2.23 -6.30
CA GLU A 17 -10.70 2.37 -4.91
C GLU A 17 -9.53 2.33 -3.93
N VAL A 18 -8.65 1.33 -4.07
CA VAL A 18 -7.49 1.15 -3.19
C VAL A 18 -6.49 2.28 -3.36
N SER A 19 -6.21 2.69 -4.59
CA SER A 19 -5.35 3.85 -4.88
C SER A 19 -5.90 5.11 -4.22
N SER A 20 -7.20 5.39 -4.36
CA SER A 20 -7.82 6.55 -3.72
C SER A 20 -7.73 6.52 -2.19
N ARG A 21 -7.85 5.34 -1.58
CA ARG A 21 -7.68 5.19 -0.12
C ARG A 21 -6.24 5.40 0.33
N ILE A 22 -5.26 4.90 -0.42
CA ILE A 22 -3.84 5.12 -0.14
C ILE A 22 -3.50 6.60 -0.27
N GLU A 23 -4.08 7.29 -1.27
CA GLU A 23 -3.92 8.74 -1.45
C GLU A 23 -4.46 9.54 -0.26
N GLN A 24 -5.56 9.09 0.36
CA GLN A 24 -6.20 9.75 1.50
C GLN A 24 -5.60 9.35 2.86
N ASP A 25 -4.65 8.41 2.89
CA ASP A 25 -4.03 7.96 4.14
C ASP A 25 -3.20 9.11 4.77
N PRO A 26 -3.40 9.43 6.07
CA PRO A 26 -2.68 10.50 6.74
C PRO A 26 -1.14 10.35 6.72
N GLU A 27 -0.63 9.12 6.82
CA GLU A 27 0.82 8.86 6.76
C GLU A 27 1.36 9.10 5.35
N MET A 28 0.59 8.70 4.33
CA MET A 28 0.95 8.99 2.94
C MET A 28 0.86 10.48 2.64
N SER A 29 -0.17 11.16 3.14
CA SER A 29 -0.36 12.59 2.99
C SER A 29 0.81 13.38 3.57
N ARG A 30 1.35 12.94 4.72
CA ARG A 30 2.55 13.55 5.32
C ARG A 30 3.79 13.37 4.43
N VAL A 31 4.06 12.13 4.01
CA VAL A 31 5.22 11.80 3.16
C VAL A 31 5.17 12.54 1.81
N ARG A 32 3.97 12.68 1.23
CA ARG A 32 3.76 13.44 -0.01
C ARG A 32 3.95 14.93 0.20
N LYS A 33 3.41 15.49 1.28
CA LYS A 33 3.60 16.91 1.63
C LYS A 33 5.08 17.27 1.78
N GLU A 34 5.89 16.42 2.41
CA GLU A 34 7.34 16.62 2.50
C GLU A 34 8.05 16.57 1.14
N THR A 35 7.50 15.82 0.18
CA THR A 35 7.98 15.78 -1.21
C THR A 35 7.54 17.02 -1.98
N ASP A 36 6.29 17.45 -1.84
CA ASP A 36 5.73 18.64 -2.49
C ASP A 36 6.41 19.93 -1.98
N GLU A 37 6.68 20.02 -0.67
CA GLU A 37 7.46 21.13 -0.11
C GLU A 37 8.88 21.19 -0.68
N ALA A 38 9.53 20.04 -0.86
CA ALA A 38 10.83 19.98 -1.52
C ALA A 38 10.75 20.39 -2.99
N PHE A 39 9.65 20.05 -3.69
CA PHE A 39 9.41 20.45 -5.07
C PHE A 39 9.21 21.96 -5.23
N GLU A 40 8.46 22.60 -4.34
CA GLU A 40 8.24 24.06 -4.37
C GLU A 40 9.55 24.85 -4.20
N VAL A 41 10.48 24.33 -3.40
CA VAL A 41 11.82 24.92 -3.23
C VAL A 41 12.64 24.88 -4.53
N LEU A 42 12.45 23.86 -5.38
CA LEU A 42 13.14 23.74 -6.67
C LEU A 42 12.74 24.80 -7.68
N PHE A 43 11.45 25.16 -7.72
CA PHE A 43 10.92 26.11 -8.70
C PHE A 43 11.34 27.57 -8.45
N ALA A 44 11.98 27.85 -7.31
CA ALA A 44 12.55 29.16 -7.01
C ALA A 44 13.87 29.46 -7.78
N GLY A 45 14.48 28.45 -8.43
CA GLY A 45 15.76 28.55 -9.16
C GLY A 45 15.65 28.23 -10.65
N LYS A 46 16.52 28.82 -11.47
CA LYS A 46 16.47 28.75 -12.96
C LYS A 46 17.26 27.60 -13.61
N ASP A 47 17.97 26.79 -12.84
CA ASP A 47 18.66 25.56 -13.29
C ASP A 47 18.62 24.56 -12.14
N VAL A 48 17.77 23.54 -12.25
CA VAL A 48 17.31 22.74 -11.10
C VAL A 48 17.97 21.36 -11.05
N GLU A 49 18.26 20.75 -12.20
CA GLU A 49 18.62 19.32 -12.28
C GLU A 49 19.98 18.95 -11.65
N GLN A 50 20.83 19.93 -11.30
CA GLN A 50 22.12 19.69 -10.64
C GLN A 50 22.19 20.28 -9.22
N THR A 51 21.07 20.74 -8.67
CA THR A 51 21.07 21.35 -7.33
C THR A 51 20.93 20.29 -6.24
N PRO A 52 21.55 20.47 -5.06
CA PRO A 52 21.36 19.59 -3.91
C PRO A 52 19.89 19.40 -3.53
N GLU A 53 19.07 20.43 -3.71
CA GLU A 53 17.63 20.42 -3.46
C GLU A 53 16.94 19.41 -4.40
N TYR A 54 17.36 19.32 -5.67
CA TYR A 54 16.76 18.39 -6.63
C TYR A 54 17.05 16.94 -6.24
N ILE A 55 18.28 16.66 -5.80
CA ILE A 55 18.66 15.34 -5.30
C ILE A 55 17.86 14.98 -4.05
N GLU A 56 17.61 15.93 -3.15
CA GLU A 56 16.79 15.71 -1.97
C GLU A 56 15.33 15.41 -2.34
N TRP A 57 14.74 16.21 -3.24
CA TRP A 57 13.40 15.96 -3.77
C TRP A 57 13.29 14.61 -4.47
N GLU A 58 14.23 14.26 -5.35
CA GLU A 58 14.23 12.99 -6.10
C GLU A 58 14.26 11.80 -5.14
N ASN A 59 15.11 11.86 -4.11
CA ASN A 59 15.17 10.83 -3.07
C ASN A 59 13.83 10.69 -2.33
N ARG A 60 13.23 11.81 -1.89
CA ARG A 60 11.92 11.80 -1.21
C ARG A 60 10.81 11.27 -2.12
N TYR A 61 10.83 11.65 -3.39
CA TYR A 61 9.87 11.20 -4.39
C TYR A 61 9.97 9.69 -4.64
N ILE A 62 11.18 9.16 -4.84
CA ILE A 62 11.39 7.72 -5.06
C ILE A 62 10.92 6.91 -3.86
N VAL A 63 11.25 7.33 -2.64
CA VAL A 63 10.80 6.66 -1.41
C VAL A 63 9.27 6.68 -1.30
N SER A 64 8.65 7.84 -1.52
CA SER A 64 7.19 8.00 -1.48
C SER A 64 6.50 7.07 -2.47
N ARG A 65 6.98 7.02 -3.72
CA ARG A 65 6.47 6.12 -4.76
C ARG A 65 6.72 4.65 -4.43
N GLY A 66 7.83 4.33 -3.78
CA GLY A 66 8.14 2.99 -3.28
C GLY A 66 7.08 2.50 -2.28
N ILE A 67 6.75 3.33 -1.29
CA ILE A 67 5.74 3.01 -0.28
C ILE A 67 4.34 2.84 -0.90
N GLU A 68 3.95 3.70 -1.84
CA GLU A 68 2.67 3.56 -2.56
C GLU A 68 2.59 2.22 -3.31
N ASN A 69 3.64 1.89 -4.06
CA ASN A 69 3.70 0.66 -4.83
C ASN A 69 3.68 -0.58 -3.94
N GLU A 70 4.37 -0.55 -2.81
CA GLU A 70 4.36 -1.65 -1.84
C GLU A 70 2.96 -1.87 -1.25
N ARG A 71 2.27 -0.78 -0.84
CA ARG A 71 0.91 -0.86 -0.31
C ARG A 71 -0.07 -1.41 -1.35
N LEU A 72 0.04 -0.96 -2.60
CA LEU A 72 -0.75 -1.50 -3.71
C LEU A 72 -0.48 -2.98 -3.96
N TYR A 73 0.80 -3.39 -3.95
CA TYR A 73 1.19 -4.79 -4.12
C TYR A 73 0.62 -5.68 -3.01
N MET A 74 0.75 -5.27 -1.74
CA MET A 74 0.26 -6.03 -0.60
C MET A 74 -1.27 -6.15 -0.60
N GLN A 75 -1.98 -5.07 -0.96
CA GLN A 75 -3.43 -5.12 -1.08
C GLN A 75 -3.87 -6.01 -2.26
N GLY A 76 -3.19 -5.92 -3.41
CA GLY A 76 -3.46 -6.79 -4.56
C GLY A 76 -3.23 -8.26 -4.25
N LEU A 77 -2.17 -8.59 -3.49
CA LEU A 77 -1.91 -9.95 -3.01
C LEU A 77 -3.04 -10.46 -2.11
N ARG A 78 -3.49 -9.64 -1.14
CA ARG A 78 -4.60 -9.97 -0.25
C ARG A 78 -5.89 -10.21 -1.02
N ASP A 79 -6.24 -9.31 -1.95
CA ASP A 79 -7.43 -9.43 -2.77
C ASP A 79 -7.37 -10.71 -3.65
N GLY A 80 -6.20 -11.05 -4.19
CA GLY A 80 -5.97 -12.26 -4.98
C GLY A 80 -6.10 -13.56 -4.17
N ILE A 81 -5.59 -13.60 -2.93
CA ILE A 81 -5.79 -14.72 -2.00
C ILE A 81 -7.27 -14.87 -1.70
N GLN A 82 -7.95 -13.79 -1.32
CA GLN A 82 -9.38 -13.81 -0.98
C GLN A 82 -10.25 -14.28 -2.15
N LEU A 83 -9.93 -13.86 -3.38
CA LEU A 83 -10.60 -14.33 -4.59
C LEU A 83 -10.40 -15.84 -4.79
N THR A 84 -9.17 -16.33 -4.65
CA THR A 84 -8.82 -17.75 -4.84
C THR A 84 -9.53 -18.64 -3.81
N VAL A 85 -9.50 -18.21 -2.54
CA VAL A 85 -10.19 -18.85 -1.41
C VAL A 85 -11.70 -18.92 -1.67
N SER A 86 -12.30 -17.82 -2.09
CA SER A 86 -13.74 -17.75 -2.40
C SER A 86 -14.12 -18.68 -3.56
N LEU A 87 -13.27 -18.79 -4.59
CA LEU A 87 -13.50 -19.64 -5.75
C LEU A 87 -13.31 -21.13 -5.45
N LEU A 88 -12.33 -21.48 -4.62
CA LEU A 88 -12.01 -22.87 -4.26
C LEU A 88 -12.88 -23.40 -3.11
N GLY A 89 -13.70 -22.55 -2.48
CA GLY A 89 -14.53 -22.93 -1.34
C GLY A 89 -13.74 -23.33 -0.09
N GLN A 90 -12.45 -22.97 -0.02
CA GLN A 90 -11.65 -23.16 1.17
C GLN A 90 -11.98 -22.05 2.16
N SER A 91 -12.25 -22.38 3.43
CA SER A 91 -12.29 -21.37 4.48
C SER A 91 -10.87 -20.89 4.75
N MET A 92 -10.64 -19.58 4.86
CA MET A 92 -9.40 -19.10 5.49
C MET A 92 -9.29 -19.78 6.86
N PRO A 93 -8.12 -20.30 7.26
CA PRO A 93 -7.90 -20.53 8.67
C PRO A 93 -8.09 -19.16 9.33
N GLU A 94 -9.08 -19.05 10.21
CA GLU A 94 -9.12 -17.93 11.15
C GLU A 94 -7.75 -17.91 11.82
N GLU A 95 -7.08 -16.77 11.81
CA GLU A 95 -6.02 -16.51 12.76
C GLU A 95 -6.68 -16.53 14.15
N THR A 96 -6.82 -17.73 14.71
CA THR A 96 -7.05 -17.88 16.12
C THR A 96 -5.80 -17.32 16.77
N ASP A 97 -5.91 -16.11 17.30
CA ASP A 97 -5.03 -15.63 18.35
C ASP A 97 -4.88 -16.80 19.31
N THR A 98 -3.68 -17.37 19.33
CA THR A 98 -3.38 -18.51 20.17
C THR A 98 -3.42 -17.98 21.59
N GLU A 99 -4.59 -18.10 22.22
CA GLU A 99 -4.77 -17.91 23.64
C GLU A 99 -3.76 -18.83 24.32
N ALA A 100 -2.75 -18.22 24.95
CA ALA A 100 -1.69 -18.92 25.63
C ALA A 100 -2.30 -19.94 26.61
N PRO A 101 -1.78 -21.18 26.72
CA PRO A 101 -2.34 -22.15 27.64
C PRO A 101 -2.23 -21.62 29.07
N GLN A 102 -3.36 -21.47 29.76
CA GLN A 102 -3.35 -21.17 31.19
C GLN A 102 -2.63 -22.31 31.94
N PRO A 103 -1.72 -22.00 32.87
CA PRO A 103 -1.07 -23.04 33.66
C PRO A 103 -2.11 -23.65 34.60
N SER A 104 -2.33 -24.95 34.45
CA SER A 104 -3.02 -25.82 35.38
C SER A 104 -2.39 -25.71 36.77
N ASN A 105 -2.99 -24.91 37.66
CA ASN A 105 -2.72 -24.98 39.08
C ASN A 105 -3.37 -26.26 39.63
N GLY A 106 -2.55 -27.30 39.76
CA GLY A 106 -2.89 -28.47 40.57
C GLY A 106 -2.74 -28.14 42.05
N ASN A 107 -3.73 -28.52 42.86
CA ASN A 107 -3.55 -29.53 43.90
C ASN A 107 -4.91 -29.93 44.54
N PRO A 108 -5.00 -31.14 45.16
CA PRO A 108 -6.18 -31.63 45.87
C PRO A 108 -6.38 -31.01 47.26
#